data_AF-A0A0F9R833-F1
#
_entry.id   AF-A0A0F9R833-F1
#
_cell.length_a   1.000
_cell.length_b   1.000
_cell.length_c   1.000
_cell.angle_alpha   90.00
_cell.angle_beta   90.00
_cell.angle_gamma   90.00
#
_symmetry.space_group_name_H-M   'P 1'
#
loop_
_entity.id
_entity.type
_entity.pdbx_description
1 polymer ?
#
loop_
_entity_poly.entity_id
_entity_poly.type
_entity_poly.pdbx_seq_one_letter_code
_entity_poly.pdbx_strand_id
1 'polypeptide(L)'
;QVVELDFSSMYPSLMANFNISSETINCKCCKEDGTGVKVPGVNFHICSKREGIISKSISLPLSKRLYYKEYNKTHNDLRYKFTDIALKWVLVVSFGYLGFKNARFGKIEAHQTVCAFAREFLMRSAEIAEKHGCKVIHGIVDSIYLKDTKGRTPEEFEELTRRIATEISDSVGVPMSWDGLFDTIVFLPSRAEPDIPALSHYWGIKSDGEIKVRGIEVRRRDIPKIVKDAQYAFIDIFQGAKTVDEFKKRIPKAKKKLYEYVERISSGKISRDELTIRQRISRSPSQYKVNSYQAVAARQLERSGVIASAGKNVRYIILNADADPDFPEKKVILSDFYDSQKHEYDKKKYIELLKRAFENIFPFEFPELDDLLKSAFNRKSTQKELISFLTG
;
A
#
# COMPACT_ATOMS: atom_id res chain seq x y z
N GLN A 1 11.34 9.55 15.74
CA GLN A 1 10.69 10.27 14.62
C GLN A 1 11.46 10.02 13.33
N VAL A 2 10.79 10.14 12.17
CA VAL A 2 11.31 9.79 10.83
C VAL A 2 10.75 10.78 9.80
N VAL A 3 11.56 11.29 8.88
CA VAL A 3 11.11 12.13 7.76
C VAL A 3 10.92 11.29 6.50
N GLU A 4 9.89 11.58 5.72
CA GLU A 4 9.72 11.06 4.36
C GLU A 4 10.06 12.11 3.31
N LEU A 5 10.92 11.73 2.36
CA LEU A 5 11.16 12.48 1.13
C LEU A 5 10.62 11.67 -0.06
N ASP A 6 9.90 12.33 -0.98
CA ASP A 6 9.21 11.71 -2.13
C ASP A 6 9.47 12.44 -3.45
N PHE A 7 9.84 11.70 -4.50
CA PHE A 7 10.07 12.23 -5.83
C PHE A 7 8.76 12.57 -6.54
N SER A 8 8.67 13.79 -7.03
CA SER A 8 7.53 14.24 -7.81
C SER A 8 7.59 13.70 -9.25
N SER A 9 6.74 12.71 -9.54
CA SER A 9 6.62 12.13 -10.88
C SER A 9 7.92 11.50 -11.39
N MET A 10 8.62 10.75 -10.52
CA MET A 10 9.95 10.21 -10.80
C MET A 10 10.08 9.55 -12.18
N TYR A 11 9.27 8.52 -12.46
CA TYR A 11 9.41 7.73 -13.70
C TYR A 11 9.12 8.54 -14.97
N PRO A 12 8.04 9.33 -15.04
CA PRO A 12 7.86 10.30 -16.11
C PRO A 12 9.04 11.26 -16.31
N SER A 13 9.60 11.81 -15.23
CA SER A 13 10.77 12.69 -15.31
C SER A 13 11.99 11.97 -15.85
N LEU A 14 12.22 10.72 -15.43
CA LEU A 14 13.29 9.89 -15.99
C LEU A 14 13.10 9.66 -17.50
N MET A 15 11.87 9.33 -17.91
CA MET A 15 11.56 9.11 -19.32
C MET A 15 11.80 10.35 -20.18
N ALA A 16 11.39 11.52 -19.68
CA ALA A 16 11.53 12.79 -20.39
C ALA A 16 13.01 13.22 -20.42
N ASN A 17 13.65 13.34 -19.25
CA ASN A 17 14.97 13.94 -19.10
C ASN A 17 16.10 13.07 -19.65
N PHE A 18 15.95 11.74 -19.62
CA PHE A 18 16.96 10.79 -20.12
C PHE A 18 16.63 10.23 -21.49
N ASN A 19 15.69 10.82 -22.23
CA ASN A 19 15.36 10.43 -23.60
C ASN A 19 14.98 8.93 -23.74
N ILE A 20 14.26 8.37 -22.77
CA ILE A 20 13.92 6.94 -22.75
C ILE A 20 12.69 6.70 -23.62
N SER A 21 12.90 6.07 -24.78
CA SER A 21 11.88 5.71 -25.75
C SER A 21 12.28 4.43 -26.49
N SER A 22 11.31 3.73 -27.07
CA SER A 22 11.53 2.41 -27.67
C SER A 22 12.57 2.40 -28.79
N GLU A 23 12.62 3.46 -29.58
CA GLU A 23 13.55 3.67 -30.68
C GLU A 23 14.89 4.27 -30.23
N THR A 24 14.97 4.91 -29.07
CA THR A 24 16.24 5.49 -28.57
C THR A 24 17.06 4.45 -27.82
N ILE A 25 16.40 3.47 -27.18
CA ILE A 25 17.07 2.36 -26.48
C ILE A 25 17.70 1.38 -27.46
N ASN A 26 18.99 1.11 -27.25
CA ASN A 26 19.81 0.17 -28.03
C ASN A 26 19.80 0.49 -29.54
N CYS A 27 19.78 1.78 -29.89
CA CYS A 27 19.80 2.23 -31.28
C CYS A 27 21.12 1.83 -31.98
N LYS A 28 21.04 1.54 -33.29
CA LYS A 28 22.21 1.15 -34.10
C LYS A 28 23.23 2.29 -34.22
N CYS A 29 22.74 3.51 -34.44
CA CYS A 29 23.59 4.69 -34.71
C CYS A 29 24.56 5.07 -33.58
N CYS A 30 24.29 4.68 -32.33
CA CYS A 30 25.17 4.91 -31.19
C CYS A 30 25.93 3.65 -30.75
N LYS A 31 25.54 2.48 -31.28
CA LYS A 31 26.22 1.22 -31.02
C LYS A 31 27.53 1.14 -31.80
N GLU A 32 27.51 1.61 -33.04
CA GLU A 32 28.63 1.52 -33.98
C GLU A 32 29.77 2.49 -33.64
N ASP A 33 29.46 3.66 -33.07
CA ASP A 33 30.45 4.70 -32.75
C ASP A 33 30.70 4.88 -31.24
N GLY A 34 30.01 4.11 -30.38
CA GLY A 34 30.16 4.16 -28.94
C GLY A 34 29.60 5.41 -28.24
N THR A 35 28.82 6.25 -28.93
CA THR A 35 28.34 7.54 -28.39
C THR A 35 27.09 7.44 -27.49
N GLY A 36 26.53 6.25 -27.30
CA GLY A 36 25.30 6.05 -26.55
C GLY A 36 25.48 6.22 -25.04
N VAL A 37 24.55 6.92 -24.39
CA VAL A 37 24.55 7.09 -22.92
C VAL A 37 24.30 5.74 -22.27
N LYS A 38 25.22 5.29 -21.41
CA LYS A 38 25.10 4.00 -20.73
C LYS A 38 24.01 4.04 -19.67
N VAL A 39 23.31 2.92 -19.52
CA VAL A 39 22.29 2.75 -18.49
C VAL A 39 22.92 2.07 -17.26
N PRO A 40 22.72 2.60 -16.03
CA PRO A 40 23.27 1.98 -14.82
C PRO A 40 22.80 0.53 -14.63
N GLY A 41 23.72 -0.36 -14.26
CA GLY A 41 23.41 -1.74 -13.87
C GLY A 41 22.87 -2.67 -14.97
N VAL A 42 22.75 -2.23 -16.22
CA VAL A 42 22.31 -3.06 -17.36
C VAL A 42 23.11 -2.73 -18.61
N ASN A 43 23.31 -3.71 -19.51
CA ASN A 43 24.07 -3.51 -20.75
C ASN A 43 23.22 -2.86 -21.86
N PHE A 44 22.64 -1.70 -21.58
CA PHE A 44 21.86 -0.92 -22.54
C PHE A 44 22.50 0.45 -22.78
N HIS A 45 22.12 1.07 -23.90
CA HIS A 45 22.45 2.47 -24.16
C HIS A 45 21.26 3.25 -24.69
N ILE A 46 21.26 4.55 -24.41
CA ILE A 46 20.27 5.51 -24.90
C ILE A 46 20.91 6.34 -26.02
N CYS A 47 20.14 6.60 -27.07
CA CYS A 47 20.57 7.46 -28.16
C CYS A 47 20.87 8.88 -27.69
N SER A 48 22.04 9.39 -28.06
CA SER A 48 22.49 10.77 -27.83
C SER A 48 22.26 11.69 -29.04
N LYS A 49 21.78 11.14 -30.17
CA LYS A 49 21.68 11.86 -31.46
C LYS A 49 20.27 12.29 -31.85
N ARG A 50 19.23 11.68 -31.28
CA ARG A 50 17.83 11.96 -31.64
C ARG A 50 16.94 11.92 -30.41
N GLU A 51 15.93 12.78 -30.39
CA GLU A 51 14.87 12.78 -29.38
C GLU A 51 13.85 11.66 -29.68
N GLY A 52 13.47 10.92 -28.64
CA GLY A 52 12.49 9.86 -28.72
C GLY A 52 11.05 10.38 -28.67
N ILE A 53 10.16 9.74 -29.44
CA ILE A 53 8.74 10.06 -29.54
C ILE A 53 8.08 10.03 -28.15
N ILE A 54 8.37 9.01 -27.33
CA ILE A 54 7.75 8.90 -26.00
C ILE A 54 8.25 10.01 -25.10
N SER A 55 9.58 10.18 -24.98
CA SER A 55 10.21 11.26 -24.21
C SER A 55 9.60 12.62 -24.59
N LYS A 56 9.58 12.95 -25.88
CA LYS A 56 8.96 14.19 -26.41
C LYS A 56 7.48 14.32 -26.03
N SER A 57 6.71 13.25 -26.20
CA SER A 57 5.26 13.27 -25.99
C SER A 57 4.87 13.48 -24.54
N ILE A 58 5.67 12.98 -23.59
CA ILE A 58 5.39 13.11 -22.16
C ILE A 58 5.92 14.41 -21.55
N SER A 59 6.89 15.08 -22.19
CA SER A 59 7.50 16.32 -21.68
C SER A 59 6.48 17.43 -21.41
N LEU A 60 5.50 17.62 -22.31
CA LEU A 60 4.46 18.63 -22.13
C LEU A 60 3.45 18.27 -21.01
N PRO A 61 2.86 17.05 -20.97
CA PRO A 61 2.07 16.63 -19.83
C PRO A 61 2.81 16.71 -18.49
N LEU A 62 4.11 16.37 -18.47
CA LEU A 62 4.94 16.43 -17.28
C LEU A 62 5.14 17.86 -16.80
N SER A 63 5.58 18.78 -17.66
CA SER A 63 5.83 20.17 -17.28
C SER A 63 4.55 20.86 -16.78
N LYS A 64 3.42 20.65 -17.47
CA LYS A 64 2.10 21.14 -17.01
C LYS A 64 1.73 20.58 -15.66
N ARG A 65 1.96 19.29 -15.43
CA ARG A 65 1.64 18.64 -14.15
C ARG A 65 2.47 19.24 -13.02
N LEU A 66 3.79 19.35 -13.20
CA LEU A 66 4.68 19.92 -12.18
C LEU A 66 4.26 21.35 -11.83
N TYR A 67 3.94 22.16 -12.84
CA TYR A 67 3.41 23.51 -12.64
C TYR A 67 2.10 23.52 -11.83
N TYR A 68 1.10 22.71 -12.21
CA TYR A 68 -0.18 22.67 -11.50
C TYR A 68 -0.06 22.07 -10.10
N LYS A 69 0.81 21.08 -9.89
CA LYS A 69 1.09 20.52 -8.56
C LYS A 69 1.61 21.60 -7.62
N GLU A 70 2.52 22.46 -8.09
CA GLU A 70 3.05 23.58 -7.30
C GLU A 70 1.97 24.64 -7.05
N TYR A 71 1.25 25.04 -8.10
CA TYR A 71 0.16 26.02 -8.01
C TYR A 71 -0.90 25.62 -6.97
N ASN A 72 -1.28 24.33 -6.94
CA ASN A 72 -2.28 23.78 -6.02
C ASN A 72 -1.85 23.77 -4.54
N LYS A 73 -0.57 24.00 -4.21
CA LYS A 73 -0.12 24.10 -2.81
C LYS A 73 -0.62 25.38 -2.14
N THR A 74 -0.73 26.46 -2.90
CA THR A 74 -1.14 27.79 -2.40
C THR A 74 -2.52 28.22 -2.90
N HIS A 75 -3.09 27.51 -3.89
CA HIS A 75 -4.38 27.83 -4.48
C HIS A 75 -5.37 26.66 -4.34
N ASN A 76 -6.63 26.98 -4.06
CA ASN A 76 -7.70 26.00 -3.91
C ASN A 76 -8.66 25.98 -5.12
N ASP A 77 -8.13 25.93 -6.34
CA ASP A 77 -8.93 25.86 -7.57
C ASP A 77 -9.12 24.40 -8.04
N LEU A 78 -10.37 23.96 -8.08
CA LEU A 78 -10.74 22.62 -8.50
C LEU A 78 -10.31 22.29 -9.92
N ARG A 79 -10.28 23.26 -10.85
CA ARG A 79 -9.87 23.05 -12.24
C ARG A 79 -8.42 22.56 -12.31
N TYR A 80 -7.51 23.23 -11.60
CA TYR A 80 -6.09 22.88 -11.59
C TYR A 80 -5.83 21.61 -10.77
N LYS A 81 -6.60 21.36 -9.70
CA LYS A 81 -6.57 20.10 -8.97
C LYS A 81 -6.97 18.91 -9.85
N PHE A 82 -8.07 18.98 -10.57
CA PHE A 82 -8.49 17.90 -11.47
C PHE A 82 -7.54 17.75 -12.66
N THR A 83 -6.96 18.84 -13.16
CA THR A 83 -5.98 18.79 -14.25
C THR A 83 -4.67 18.10 -13.82
N ASP A 84 -4.13 18.43 -12.63
CA ASP A 84 -2.99 17.70 -12.06
C ASP A 84 -3.30 16.20 -11.92
N ILE A 85 -4.46 15.84 -11.35
CA ILE A 85 -4.88 14.44 -11.22
C ILE A 85 -4.97 13.74 -12.57
N ALA A 86 -5.55 14.38 -13.60
CA ALA A 86 -5.66 13.80 -14.93
C ALA A 86 -4.28 13.58 -15.58
N LEU A 87 -3.41 14.60 -15.53
CA LEU A 87 -2.05 14.49 -16.04
C LEU A 87 -1.23 13.45 -15.27
N LYS A 88 -1.46 13.31 -13.96
CA LYS A 88 -0.86 12.22 -13.15
C LYS A 88 -1.17 10.87 -13.74
N TRP A 89 -2.44 10.60 -14.02
CA TRP A 89 -2.85 9.31 -14.57
C TRP A 89 -2.27 9.08 -15.97
N VAL A 90 -2.28 10.08 -16.85
CA VAL A 90 -1.66 9.98 -18.19
C VAL A 90 -0.18 9.58 -18.08
N LEU A 91 0.56 10.21 -17.17
CA LEU A 91 1.99 9.94 -16.98
C LEU A 91 2.24 8.56 -16.33
N VAL A 92 1.43 8.16 -15.35
CA VAL A 92 1.51 6.84 -14.72
C VAL A 92 1.25 5.72 -15.73
N VAL A 93 0.23 5.86 -16.59
CA VAL A 93 -0.04 4.84 -17.62
C VAL A 93 1.03 4.83 -18.71
N SER A 94 1.67 5.96 -18.99
CA SER A 94 2.76 6.04 -19.98
C SER A 94 3.96 5.18 -19.59
N PHE A 95 4.31 5.12 -18.30
CA PHE A 95 5.33 4.20 -17.80
C PHE A 95 4.91 2.72 -17.97
N GLY A 96 3.67 2.38 -17.61
CA GLY A 96 3.14 1.04 -17.80
C GLY A 96 3.06 0.61 -19.27
N TYR A 97 2.79 1.57 -20.16
CA TYR A 97 2.73 1.37 -21.61
C TYR A 97 4.06 0.88 -22.19
N LEU A 98 5.21 1.33 -21.66
CA LEU A 98 6.52 0.83 -22.11
C LEU A 98 6.67 -0.69 -21.92
N GLY A 99 6.14 -1.23 -20.81
CA GLY A 99 6.22 -2.66 -20.49
C GLY A 99 5.09 -3.51 -21.07
N PHE A 100 4.09 -2.90 -21.72
CA PHE A 100 2.93 -3.63 -22.20
C PHE A 100 3.21 -4.32 -23.54
N LYS A 101 3.06 -5.65 -23.57
CA LYS A 101 3.38 -6.49 -24.75
C LYS A 101 2.67 -6.06 -26.04
N ASN A 102 1.45 -5.51 -25.96
CA ASN A 102 0.67 -5.11 -27.14
C ASN A 102 0.75 -3.60 -27.43
N ALA A 103 1.61 -2.86 -26.73
CA ALA A 103 1.80 -1.43 -26.99
C ALA A 103 2.59 -1.21 -28.28
N ARG A 104 2.07 -0.35 -29.17
CA ARG A 104 2.70 -0.03 -30.47
C ARG A 104 4.10 0.58 -30.31
N PHE A 105 4.28 1.40 -29.28
CA PHE A 105 5.58 1.97 -28.92
C PHE A 105 6.10 1.36 -27.61
N GLY A 106 5.65 0.16 -27.22
CA GLY A 106 6.18 -0.53 -26.05
C GLY A 106 7.55 -1.17 -26.34
N LYS A 107 8.44 -1.15 -25.35
CA LYS A 107 9.71 -1.86 -25.37
C LYS A 107 10.13 -2.20 -23.94
N ILE A 108 10.27 -3.49 -23.66
CA ILE A 108 10.57 -3.96 -22.29
C ILE A 108 11.91 -3.43 -21.79
N GLU A 109 12.90 -3.28 -22.67
CA GLU A 109 14.20 -2.71 -22.33
C GLU A 109 14.09 -1.24 -21.92
N ALA A 110 13.20 -0.47 -22.55
CA ALA A 110 12.93 0.91 -22.14
C ALA A 110 12.28 0.97 -20.75
N HIS A 111 11.34 0.06 -20.46
CA HIS A 111 10.78 -0.08 -19.12
C HIS A 111 11.85 -0.43 -18.08
N GLN A 112 12.74 -1.38 -18.39
CA GLN A 112 13.87 -1.75 -17.53
C GLN A 112 14.86 -0.60 -17.32
N THR A 113 15.12 0.20 -18.35
CA THR A 113 15.97 1.41 -18.26
C THR A 113 15.40 2.42 -17.26
N VAL A 114 14.10 2.70 -17.28
CA VAL A 114 13.46 3.58 -16.29
C VAL A 114 13.68 3.03 -14.87
N CYS A 115 13.42 1.73 -14.66
CA CYS A 115 13.62 1.09 -13.37
C CYS A 115 15.10 1.10 -12.91
N ALA A 116 16.04 1.02 -13.85
CA ALA A 116 17.48 1.07 -13.56
C ALA A 116 17.90 2.45 -13.06
N PHE A 117 17.53 3.53 -13.77
CA PHE A 117 17.77 4.89 -13.30
C PHE A 117 17.05 5.19 -11.98
N ALA A 118 15.84 4.66 -11.79
CA ALA A 118 15.13 4.84 -10.53
C ALA A 118 15.89 4.25 -9.34
N ARG A 119 16.45 3.03 -9.49
CA ARG A 119 17.30 2.43 -8.46
C ARG A 119 18.57 3.23 -8.21
N GLU A 120 19.25 3.64 -9.28
CA GLU A 120 20.46 4.47 -9.18
C GLU A 120 20.18 5.76 -8.38
N PHE A 121 19.06 6.43 -8.67
CA PHE A 121 18.70 7.69 -8.01
C PHE A 121 18.31 7.50 -6.56
N LEU A 122 17.62 6.41 -6.22
CA LEU A 122 17.37 6.06 -4.82
C LEU A 122 18.68 5.82 -4.06
N MET A 123 19.63 5.08 -4.66
CA MET A 123 20.94 4.84 -4.04
C MET A 123 21.70 6.15 -3.85
N ARG A 124 21.73 7.01 -4.86
CA ARG A 124 22.38 8.32 -4.75
C ARG A 124 21.73 9.20 -3.70
N SER A 125 20.40 9.16 -3.59
CA SER A 125 19.65 9.90 -2.57
C SER A 125 19.98 9.42 -1.16
N ALA A 126 20.14 8.10 -0.99
CA ALA A 126 20.59 7.51 0.27
C ALA A 126 22.00 7.98 0.65
N GLU A 127 22.95 7.94 -0.30
CA GLU A 127 24.33 8.41 -0.07
C GLU A 127 24.38 9.90 0.37
N ILE A 128 23.57 10.75 -0.26
CA ILE A 128 23.47 12.17 0.11
C ILE A 128 22.93 12.30 1.54
N ALA A 129 21.83 11.62 1.86
CA ALA A 129 21.23 11.67 3.20
C ALA A 129 22.22 11.18 4.29
N GLU A 130 22.97 10.11 4.01
CA GLU A 130 23.95 9.54 4.94
C GLU A 130 25.12 10.50 5.23
N LYS A 131 25.61 11.23 4.22
CA LYS A 131 26.64 12.27 4.42
C LYS A 131 26.21 13.37 5.38
N HIS A 132 24.92 13.66 5.44
CA HIS A 132 24.34 14.65 6.35
C HIS A 132 24.03 14.10 7.76
N GLY A 133 24.37 12.84 8.02
CA GLY A 133 24.08 12.18 9.30
C GLY A 133 22.61 11.78 9.43
N CYS A 134 22.04 11.24 8.36
CA CYS A 134 20.75 10.56 8.39
C CYS A 134 20.97 9.07 8.16
N LYS A 135 20.18 8.22 8.81
CA LYS A 135 20.06 6.81 8.49
C LYS A 135 18.84 6.60 7.60
N VAL A 136 19.02 5.98 6.44
CA VAL A 136 17.89 5.51 5.63
C VAL A 136 17.32 4.26 6.29
N ILE A 137 16.09 4.35 6.80
CA ILE A 137 15.42 3.21 7.45
C ILE A 137 14.55 2.42 6.49
N HIS A 138 14.13 3.05 5.39
CA HIS A 138 13.37 2.40 4.33
C HIS A 138 13.44 3.23 3.04
N GLY A 139 13.27 2.56 1.88
CA GLY A 139 13.19 3.19 0.57
C GLY A 139 12.19 2.44 -0.30
N ILE A 140 11.21 3.13 -0.86
CA ILE A 140 10.12 2.56 -1.64
C ILE A 140 9.98 3.33 -2.93
N VAL A 141 10.36 2.71 -4.06
CA VAL A 141 10.07 3.19 -5.43
C VAL A 141 10.59 4.59 -5.70
N ASP A 142 9.84 5.62 -5.31
CA ASP A 142 10.09 7.04 -5.48
C ASP A 142 10.26 7.80 -4.14
N SER A 143 10.33 7.10 -3.00
CA SER A 143 10.44 7.71 -1.66
C SER A 143 11.54 7.10 -0.80
N ILE A 144 12.09 7.90 0.11
CA ILE A 144 13.06 7.48 1.14
C ILE A 144 12.62 7.98 2.52
N TYR A 145 12.89 7.15 3.55
CA TYR A 145 12.54 7.42 4.94
C TYR A 145 13.81 7.59 5.77
N LEU A 146 13.98 8.78 6.35
CA LEU A 146 15.20 9.23 7.00
C LEU A 146 15.00 9.33 8.50
N LYS A 147 15.95 8.80 9.26
CA LYS A 147 16.04 8.97 10.71
C LYS A 147 17.31 9.73 11.05
N ASP A 148 17.19 10.72 11.93
CA ASP A 148 18.35 11.46 12.41
C ASP A 148 19.29 10.55 13.23
N THR A 149 20.60 10.74 13.06
CA THR A 149 21.63 10.02 13.84
C THR A 149 22.42 10.91 14.77
N LYS A 150 22.18 12.23 14.79
CA LYS A 150 22.96 13.21 15.56
C LYS A 150 22.22 13.79 16.77
N GLY A 151 20.99 13.37 17.05
CA GLY A 151 20.20 13.83 18.19
C GLY A 151 19.67 15.26 18.03
N ARG A 152 19.44 15.70 16.78
CA ARG A 152 18.91 17.04 16.45
C ARG A 152 17.48 17.21 16.92
N THR A 153 17.05 18.46 17.13
CA THR A 153 15.63 18.73 17.39
C THR A 153 14.77 18.45 16.15
N PRO A 154 13.45 18.26 16.30
CA PRO A 154 12.55 18.06 15.15
C PRO A 154 12.63 19.19 14.12
N GLU A 155 12.75 20.43 14.56
CA GLU A 155 12.82 21.63 13.71
C GLU A 155 14.14 21.67 12.92
N GLU A 156 15.26 21.41 13.59
CA GLU A 156 16.58 21.31 12.93
C GLU A 156 16.62 20.17 11.91
N PHE A 157 15.99 19.04 12.25
CA PHE A 157 15.93 17.87 11.36
C PHE A 157 15.04 18.13 10.14
N GLU A 158 13.94 18.86 10.31
CA GLU A 158 13.10 19.32 9.21
C GLU A 158 13.88 20.24 8.26
N GLU A 159 14.55 21.27 8.78
CA GLU A 159 15.34 22.19 7.96
C GLU A 159 16.46 21.46 7.19
N LEU A 160 17.16 20.54 7.86
CA LEU A 160 18.17 19.70 7.22
C LEU A 160 17.57 18.86 6.09
N THR A 161 16.46 18.18 6.35
CA THR A 161 15.85 17.27 5.35
C THR A 161 15.25 18.00 4.16
N ARG A 162 14.80 19.26 4.32
CA ARG A 162 14.43 20.14 3.21
C ARG A 162 15.64 20.51 2.34
N ARG A 163 16.80 20.79 2.95
CA ARG A 163 18.06 21.01 2.21
C ARG A 163 18.52 19.76 1.48
N ILE A 164 18.47 18.60 2.13
CA ILE A 164 18.77 17.30 1.51
C ILE A 164 17.86 17.06 0.29
N ALA A 165 16.56 17.33 0.39
CA ALA A 165 15.64 17.19 -0.74
C ALA A 165 16.03 18.11 -1.93
N THR A 166 16.49 19.33 -1.64
CA THR A 166 16.97 20.25 -2.68
C THR A 166 18.25 19.73 -3.33
N GLU A 167 19.24 19.32 -2.52
CA GLU A 167 20.51 18.75 -3.03
C GLU A 167 20.28 17.48 -3.86
N ILE A 168 19.38 16.60 -3.45
CA ILE A 168 18.98 15.42 -4.23
C ILE A 168 18.37 15.87 -5.56
N SER A 169 17.45 16.83 -5.53
CA SER A 169 16.77 17.33 -6.73
C SER A 169 17.77 17.85 -7.77
N ASP A 170 18.74 18.64 -7.32
CA ASP A 170 19.79 19.23 -8.16
C ASP A 170 20.76 18.16 -8.68
N SER A 171 21.12 17.19 -7.83
CA SER A 171 22.05 16.12 -8.21
C SER A 171 21.48 15.16 -9.25
N VAL A 172 20.16 14.92 -9.25
CA VAL A 172 19.55 13.89 -10.12
C VAL A 172 18.64 14.47 -11.20
N GLY A 173 18.33 15.76 -11.15
CA GLY A 173 17.46 16.45 -12.11
C GLY A 173 15.99 16.04 -12.03
N VAL A 174 15.54 15.54 -10.87
CA VAL A 174 14.14 15.14 -10.62
C VAL A 174 13.69 15.77 -9.30
N PRO A 175 12.58 16.55 -9.28
CA PRO A 175 12.16 17.23 -8.06
C PRO A 175 11.82 16.25 -6.94
N MET A 176 12.50 16.39 -5.80
CA MET A 176 12.24 15.70 -4.55
C MET A 176 11.49 16.64 -3.60
N SER A 177 10.49 16.13 -2.90
CA SER A 177 9.66 16.90 -1.97
C SER A 177 9.74 16.33 -0.57
N TRP A 178 9.65 17.20 0.43
CA TRP A 178 9.46 16.82 1.82
C TRP A 178 7.97 16.50 2.06
N ASP A 179 7.62 15.27 2.46
CA ASP A 179 6.21 14.83 2.59
C ASP A 179 5.68 14.91 4.03
N GLY A 180 6.55 14.74 5.02
CA GLY A 180 6.12 14.75 6.43
C GLY A 180 7.14 14.22 7.41
N LEU A 181 6.97 14.63 8.67
CA LEU A 181 7.61 14.04 9.84
C LEU A 181 6.64 13.04 10.50
N PHE A 182 7.13 11.84 10.78
CA PHE A 182 6.42 10.77 11.46
C PHE A 182 6.85 10.66 12.91
N ASP A 183 5.87 10.71 13.81
CA ASP A 183 6.05 10.36 15.22
C ASP A 183 6.26 8.85 15.35
N THR A 184 5.42 8.08 14.66
CA THR A 184 5.51 6.62 14.56
C THR A 184 5.42 6.19 13.11
N ILE A 185 6.29 5.27 12.68
CA ILE A 185 6.16 4.57 11.40
C ILE A 185 6.62 3.13 11.57
N VAL A 186 5.85 2.20 11.01
CA VAL A 186 6.07 0.77 11.12
C VAL A 186 6.04 0.16 9.73
N PHE A 187 7.19 -0.35 9.30
CA PHE A 187 7.32 -1.15 8.08
C PHE A 187 7.12 -2.62 8.44
N LEU A 188 6.18 -3.27 7.79
CA LEU A 188 5.80 -4.65 8.11
C LEU A 188 6.59 -5.63 7.24
N PRO A 189 6.96 -6.80 7.79
CA PRO A 189 7.72 -7.81 7.06
C PRO A 189 6.95 -8.30 5.84
N SER A 190 7.67 -8.68 4.79
CA SER A 190 7.08 -9.35 3.65
C SER A 190 6.59 -10.74 4.05
N ARG A 191 5.40 -11.12 3.58
CA ARG A 191 4.88 -12.49 3.76
C ARG A 191 5.70 -13.53 2.99
N ALA A 192 6.41 -13.11 1.94
CA ALA A 192 7.26 -13.99 1.14
C ALA A 192 8.69 -14.05 1.68
N GLU A 193 9.17 -12.97 2.27
CA GLU A 193 10.55 -12.82 2.78
C GLU A 193 10.51 -12.10 4.13
N PRO A 194 10.38 -12.81 5.26
CA PRO A 194 10.18 -12.20 6.58
C PRO A 194 11.28 -11.21 6.99
N ASP A 195 12.50 -11.42 6.50
CA ASP A 195 13.66 -10.57 6.78
C ASP A 195 13.69 -9.26 5.97
N ILE A 196 12.80 -9.11 4.97
CA ILE A 196 12.72 -7.92 4.12
C ILE A 196 11.34 -7.26 4.31
N PRO A 197 11.29 -5.98 4.73
CA PRO A 197 10.04 -5.25 4.79
C PRO A 197 9.37 -5.21 3.40
N ALA A 198 8.08 -5.54 3.35
CA ALA A 198 7.34 -5.45 2.10
C ALA A 198 7.23 -3.97 1.69
N LEU A 199 7.72 -3.63 0.49
CA LEU A 199 7.81 -2.26 -0.04
C LEU A 199 6.50 -1.46 0.03
N SER A 200 5.34 -2.11 0.07
CA SER A 200 4.04 -1.42 0.13
C SER A 200 3.18 -1.78 1.34
N HIS A 201 3.76 -2.37 2.38
CA HIS A 201 3.05 -2.78 3.61
C HIS A 201 3.61 -2.03 4.82
N TYR A 202 2.99 -0.91 5.15
CA TYR A 202 3.39 -0.08 6.29
C TYR A 202 2.26 0.83 6.73
N TRP A 203 2.40 1.36 7.93
CA TRP A 203 1.57 2.45 8.43
C TRP A 203 2.40 3.41 9.27
N GLY A 204 1.92 4.63 9.43
CA GLY A 204 2.56 5.63 10.27
C GLY A 204 1.60 6.75 10.66
N ILE A 205 1.99 7.48 11.70
CA ILE A 205 1.29 8.64 12.25
C ILE A 205 2.26 9.81 12.13
N LYS A 206 1.88 10.81 11.33
CA LYS A 206 2.61 12.06 11.20
C LYS A 206 2.50 12.89 12.47
N SER A 207 3.42 13.82 12.66
CA SER A 207 3.44 14.71 13.83
C SER A 207 2.23 15.66 13.90
N ASP A 208 1.51 15.84 12.79
CA ASP A 208 0.21 16.55 12.74
C ASP A 208 -1.00 15.65 13.04
N GLY A 209 -0.77 14.37 13.34
CA GLY A 209 -1.79 13.35 13.62
C GLY A 209 -2.31 12.61 12.38
N GLU A 210 -1.89 12.97 11.16
CA GLU A 210 -2.33 12.29 9.93
C GLU A 210 -1.86 10.83 9.93
N ILE A 211 -2.80 9.89 9.77
CA ILE A 211 -2.50 8.47 9.66
C ILE A 211 -2.27 8.10 8.18
N LYS A 212 -1.03 7.73 7.85
CA LYS A 212 -0.67 7.21 6.53
C LYS A 212 -0.65 5.69 6.55
N VAL A 213 -1.39 5.06 5.63
CA VAL A 213 -1.50 3.60 5.54
C VAL A 213 -1.30 3.09 4.12
N ARG A 214 -0.53 2.00 3.98
CA ARG A 214 -0.28 1.28 2.72
C ARG A 214 -0.32 -0.23 2.92
N GLY A 215 -1.01 -0.93 2.02
CA GLY A 215 -0.97 -2.40 1.90
C GLY A 215 -1.72 -3.22 2.95
N ILE A 216 -2.09 -2.66 4.10
CA ILE A 216 -2.79 -3.42 5.15
C ILE A 216 -4.32 -3.48 4.92
N GLU A 217 -5.00 -4.28 5.75
CA GLU A 217 -6.41 -4.68 5.66
C GLU A 217 -7.37 -3.49 5.47
N VAL A 218 -7.11 -2.36 6.14
CA VAL A 218 -7.96 -1.19 6.09
C VAL A 218 -8.09 -0.57 4.69
N ARG A 219 -7.04 -0.72 3.86
CA ARG A 219 -7.01 -0.23 2.47
C ARG A 219 -7.54 -1.25 1.47
N ARG A 220 -7.76 -2.50 1.90
CA ARG A 220 -8.21 -3.61 1.06
C ARG A 220 -9.73 -3.60 0.89
N ARG A 221 -10.22 -3.75 -0.34
CA ARG A 221 -11.67 -3.68 -0.63
C ARG A 221 -12.44 -4.92 -0.17
N ASP A 222 -11.74 -6.05 -0.12
CA ASP A 222 -12.20 -7.38 0.27
C ASP A 222 -12.20 -7.63 1.79
N ILE A 223 -11.95 -6.60 2.60
CA ILE A 223 -12.03 -6.66 4.06
C ILE A 223 -13.35 -6.01 4.54
N PRO A 224 -14.10 -6.67 5.44
CA PRO A 224 -15.36 -6.16 5.96
C PRO A 224 -15.14 -4.92 6.85
N LYS A 225 -16.12 -4.03 6.89
CA LYS A 225 -15.98 -2.73 7.59
C LYS A 225 -15.67 -2.90 9.08
N ILE A 226 -16.24 -3.90 9.77
CA ILE A 226 -15.93 -4.17 11.18
C ILE A 226 -14.43 -4.37 11.45
N VAL A 227 -13.72 -5.06 10.54
CA VAL A 227 -12.28 -5.32 10.65
C VAL A 227 -11.47 -4.07 10.31
N LYS A 228 -11.93 -3.27 9.33
CA LYS A 228 -11.30 -2.00 8.97
C LYS A 228 -11.35 -0.98 10.11
N ASP A 229 -12.53 -0.83 10.69
CA ASP A 229 -12.76 0.08 11.81
C ASP A 229 -11.92 -0.34 13.02
N ALA A 230 -11.82 -1.65 13.27
CA ALA A 230 -10.96 -2.18 14.32
C ALA A 230 -9.48 -1.89 14.06
N GLN A 231 -8.98 -2.14 12.85
CA GLN A 231 -7.57 -1.87 12.52
C GLN A 231 -7.22 -0.39 12.64
N TYR A 232 -8.11 0.51 12.20
CA TYR A 232 -7.94 1.95 12.45
C TYR A 232 -7.91 2.27 13.95
N ALA A 233 -8.83 1.71 14.74
CA ALA A 233 -8.86 1.92 16.19
C ALA A 233 -7.61 1.39 16.89
N PHE A 234 -6.99 0.32 16.38
CA PHE A 234 -5.72 -0.17 16.91
C PHE A 234 -4.57 0.79 16.62
N ILE A 235 -4.50 1.32 15.40
CA ILE A 235 -3.48 2.30 15.00
C ILE A 235 -3.63 3.59 15.80
N ASP A 236 -4.85 4.08 15.99
CA ASP A 236 -5.15 5.34 16.69
C ASP A 236 -4.65 5.35 18.15
N ILE A 237 -4.55 4.17 18.79
CA ILE A 237 -4.00 4.03 20.15
C ILE A 237 -2.53 4.50 20.24
N PHE A 238 -1.80 4.51 19.12
CA PHE A 238 -0.41 4.94 19.05
C PHE A 238 -0.22 6.45 18.80
N GLN A 239 -1.31 7.24 18.72
CA GLN A 239 -1.26 8.69 18.52
C GLN A 239 -0.38 9.41 19.57
N GLY A 240 0.61 10.17 19.12
CA GLY A 240 1.55 10.88 19.99
C GLY A 240 2.61 10.02 20.66
N ALA A 241 2.80 8.75 20.25
CA ALA A 241 4.00 7.99 20.60
C ALA A 241 5.17 8.44 19.72
N LYS A 242 6.24 8.95 20.32
CA LYS A 242 7.43 9.47 19.64
C LYS A 242 8.66 8.58 19.80
N THR A 243 8.63 7.68 20.78
CA THR A 243 9.70 6.72 21.09
C THR A 243 9.22 5.27 21.01
N VAL A 244 10.17 4.34 20.81
CA VAL A 244 9.88 2.90 20.80
C VAL A 244 9.32 2.43 22.15
N ASP A 245 9.76 3.03 23.26
CA ASP A 245 9.27 2.66 24.59
C ASP A 245 7.84 3.13 24.82
N GLU A 246 7.49 4.35 24.39
CA GLU A 246 6.10 4.83 24.41
C GLU A 246 5.19 3.97 23.53
N PHE A 247 5.68 3.57 22.35
CA PHE A 247 4.97 2.64 21.48
C PHE A 247 4.71 1.31 22.19
N LYS A 248 5.75 0.69 22.78
CA LYS A 248 5.61 -0.58 23.51
C LYS A 248 4.64 -0.49 24.69
N LYS A 249 4.68 0.60 25.47
CA LYS A 249 3.77 0.85 26.60
C LYS A 249 2.29 0.95 26.19
N ARG A 250 2.00 1.20 24.90
CA ARG A 250 0.63 1.29 24.37
C ARG A 250 0.10 -0.03 23.80
N ILE A 251 0.96 -1.01 23.55
CA ILE A 251 0.56 -2.35 23.05
C ILE A 251 -0.52 -3.00 23.93
N PRO A 252 -0.44 -2.99 25.28
CA PRO A 252 -1.51 -3.56 26.11
C PRO A 252 -2.88 -2.90 25.89
N LYS A 253 -2.91 -1.59 25.60
CA LYS A 253 -4.15 -0.88 25.26
C LYS A 253 -4.71 -1.34 23.91
N ALA A 254 -3.84 -1.55 22.91
CA ALA A 254 -4.24 -2.11 21.63
C ALA A 254 -4.80 -3.54 21.77
N LYS A 255 -4.17 -4.39 22.58
CA LYS A 255 -4.68 -5.72 22.92
C LYS A 255 -6.05 -5.66 23.60
N LYS A 256 -6.24 -4.76 24.58
CA LYS A 256 -7.57 -4.54 25.19
C LYS A 256 -8.61 -4.19 24.13
N LYS A 257 -8.26 -3.31 23.19
CA LYS A 257 -9.16 -2.91 22.09
C LYS A 257 -9.50 -4.08 21.18
N LEU A 258 -8.55 -4.98 20.90
CA LEU A 258 -8.80 -6.22 20.17
C LEU A 258 -9.89 -7.05 20.87
N TYR A 259 -9.79 -7.27 22.17
CA TYR A 259 -10.80 -8.03 22.93
C TYR A 259 -12.18 -7.38 22.90
N GLU A 260 -12.28 -6.04 22.95
CA GLU A 260 -13.57 -5.34 22.79
C GLU A 260 -14.23 -5.66 21.44
N TYR A 261 -13.45 -5.68 20.34
CA TYR A 261 -13.97 -6.05 19.03
C TYR A 261 -14.30 -7.55 18.92
N VAL A 262 -13.53 -8.42 19.58
CA VAL A 262 -13.85 -9.85 19.67
C VAL A 262 -15.20 -10.05 20.36
N GLU A 263 -15.44 -9.40 21.50
CA GLU A 263 -16.72 -9.47 22.20
C GLU A 263 -17.88 -8.94 21.35
N ARG A 264 -17.66 -7.85 20.62
CA ARG A 264 -18.63 -7.29 19.69
C ARG A 264 -19.00 -8.29 18.59
N ILE A 265 -18.02 -8.95 17.97
CA ILE A 265 -18.24 -9.98 16.94
C ILE A 265 -18.88 -11.23 17.56
N SER A 266 -18.49 -11.64 18.77
CA SER A 266 -19.09 -12.81 19.43
C SER A 266 -20.55 -12.59 19.84
N SER A 267 -20.94 -11.34 20.12
CA SER A 267 -22.31 -10.98 20.52
C SER A 267 -23.38 -11.30 19.46
N GLY A 268 -22.98 -11.44 18.19
CA GLY A 268 -23.91 -11.64 17.06
C GLY A 268 -24.63 -10.36 16.60
N LYS A 269 -24.41 -9.21 17.26
CA LYS A 269 -25.10 -7.95 16.99
C LYS A 269 -24.28 -7.02 16.08
N ILE A 270 -23.84 -7.54 14.93
CA ILE A 270 -23.12 -6.75 13.91
C ILE A 270 -24.07 -6.48 12.75
N SER A 271 -24.07 -5.25 12.25
CA SER A 271 -24.93 -4.89 11.12
C SER A 271 -24.50 -5.59 9.83
N ARG A 272 -25.45 -5.81 8.92
CA ARG A 272 -25.19 -6.38 7.58
C ARG A 272 -24.08 -5.63 6.85
N ASP A 273 -24.12 -4.30 6.89
CA ASP A 273 -23.16 -3.45 6.18
C ASP A 273 -21.74 -3.60 6.75
N GLU A 274 -21.63 -3.84 8.06
CA GLU A 274 -20.36 -4.11 8.73
C GLU A 274 -19.77 -5.49 8.41
N LEU A 275 -20.64 -6.48 8.20
CA LEU A 275 -20.25 -7.84 7.82
C LEU A 275 -19.92 -7.96 6.33
N THR A 276 -20.48 -7.10 5.49
CA THR A 276 -20.42 -7.26 4.03
C THR A 276 -19.00 -7.20 3.49
N ILE A 277 -18.61 -8.24 2.75
CA ILE A 277 -17.36 -8.32 1.99
C ILE A 277 -17.66 -8.01 0.53
N ARG A 278 -16.88 -7.12 -0.07
CA ARG A 278 -16.97 -6.75 -1.48
C ARG A 278 -15.76 -7.30 -2.24
N GLN A 279 -16.00 -8.17 -3.21
CA GLN A 279 -14.93 -8.75 -4.01
C GLN A 279 -15.21 -8.63 -5.50
N ARG A 280 -14.17 -8.30 -6.28
CA ARG A 280 -14.25 -8.24 -7.74
C ARG A 280 -14.06 -9.65 -8.32
N ILE A 281 -14.98 -10.09 -9.16
CA ILE A 281 -14.84 -11.37 -9.86
C ILE A 281 -13.99 -11.19 -11.12
N SER A 282 -13.10 -12.13 -11.38
CA SER A 282 -12.15 -12.08 -12.51
C SER A 282 -12.58 -12.95 -13.69
N ARG A 283 -13.61 -13.79 -13.49
CA ARG A 283 -14.10 -14.79 -14.44
C ARG A 283 -15.61 -14.95 -14.27
N SER A 284 -16.27 -15.61 -15.23
CA SER A 284 -17.67 -16.03 -15.05
C SER A 284 -17.77 -17.10 -13.95
N PRO A 285 -18.93 -17.25 -13.29
CA PRO A 285 -19.16 -18.27 -12.26
C PRO A 285 -18.76 -19.69 -12.72
N SER A 286 -19.08 -20.05 -13.97
CA SER A 286 -18.78 -21.35 -14.58
C SER A 286 -17.29 -21.65 -14.77
N GLN A 287 -16.42 -20.64 -14.77
CA GLN A 287 -14.98 -20.78 -14.99
C GLN A 287 -14.19 -20.98 -13.68
N TYR A 288 -14.83 -20.90 -12.52
CA TYR A 288 -14.19 -21.14 -11.23
C TYR A 288 -14.09 -22.64 -10.96
N LYS A 289 -12.86 -23.14 -10.78
CA LYS A 289 -12.59 -24.55 -10.46
C LYS A 289 -12.69 -24.87 -8.95
N VAL A 290 -12.62 -23.85 -8.10
CA VAL A 290 -12.59 -23.99 -6.64
C VAL A 290 -13.74 -23.22 -6.02
N ASN A 291 -14.40 -23.83 -5.03
CA ASN A 291 -15.48 -23.26 -4.23
C ASN A 291 -14.99 -22.22 -3.21
N SER A 292 -14.33 -21.17 -3.71
CA SER A 292 -13.97 -19.96 -2.96
C SER A 292 -15.19 -19.11 -2.64
N TYR A 293 -15.11 -18.22 -1.64
CA TYR A 293 -16.21 -17.34 -1.25
C TYR A 293 -16.75 -16.52 -2.43
N GLN A 294 -15.87 -15.90 -3.22
CA GLN A 294 -16.28 -15.15 -4.41
C GLN A 294 -16.92 -16.02 -5.48
N ALA A 295 -16.49 -17.27 -5.64
CA ALA A 295 -17.06 -18.18 -6.63
C ALA A 295 -18.46 -18.66 -6.22
N VAL A 296 -18.67 -18.93 -4.93
CA VAL A 296 -20.00 -19.27 -4.38
C VAL A 296 -20.93 -18.06 -4.51
N ALA A 297 -20.48 -16.88 -4.09
CA ALA A 297 -21.27 -15.64 -4.21
C ALA A 297 -21.62 -15.32 -5.67
N ALA A 298 -20.68 -15.50 -6.61
CA ALA A 298 -20.93 -15.26 -8.03
C ALA A 298 -22.00 -16.20 -8.60
N ARG A 299 -21.99 -17.48 -8.21
CA ARG A 299 -23.04 -18.45 -8.60
C ARG A 299 -24.39 -18.12 -7.99
N GLN A 300 -24.44 -17.68 -6.73
CA GLN A 300 -25.69 -17.22 -6.11
C GLN A 300 -26.26 -15.99 -6.84
N LEU A 301 -25.38 -15.05 -7.24
CA LEU A 301 -25.78 -13.86 -7.99
C LEU A 301 -26.33 -14.21 -9.37
N GLU A 302 -25.74 -15.18 -10.05
CA GLU A 302 -26.25 -15.67 -11.33
C GLU A 302 -27.61 -16.37 -11.18
N ARG A 303 -27.77 -17.18 -10.15
CA ARG A 303 -29.07 -17.82 -9.80
C ARG A 303 -30.16 -16.81 -9.45
N SER A 304 -29.81 -15.62 -8.96
CA SER A 304 -30.78 -14.55 -8.73
C SER A 304 -31.14 -13.78 -10.00
N GLY A 305 -30.73 -14.26 -11.19
CA GLY A 305 -31.02 -13.64 -12.48
C GLY A 305 -30.07 -12.51 -12.88
N VAL A 306 -29.01 -12.23 -12.09
CA VAL A 306 -28.06 -11.16 -12.38
C VAL A 306 -26.83 -11.73 -13.09
N ILE A 307 -26.54 -11.23 -14.28
CA ILE A 307 -25.37 -11.67 -15.06
C ILE A 307 -24.08 -11.35 -14.29
N ALA A 308 -23.38 -12.38 -13.83
CA ALA A 308 -22.08 -12.26 -13.16
C ALA A 308 -20.95 -12.39 -14.20
N SER A 309 -20.36 -11.27 -14.60
CA SER A 309 -19.27 -11.22 -15.58
C SER A 309 -17.96 -10.71 -14.98
N ALA A 310 -16.84 -11.05 -15.62
CA ALA A 310 -15.52 -10.57 -15.23
C ALA A 310 -15.51 -9.04 -15.08
N GLY A 311 -14.96 -8.57 -13.97
CA GLY A 311 -14.89 -7.16 -13.64
C GLY A 311 -16.01 -6.65 -12.73
N LYS A 312 -17.13 -7.37 -12.57
CA LYS A 312 -18.20 -7.02 -11.62
C LYS A 312 -17.79 -7.25 -10.17
N ASN A 313 -18.51 -6.64 -9.24
CA ASN A 313 -18.34 -6.86 -7.81
C ASN A 313 -19.47 -7.74 -7.28
N VAL A 314 -19.11 -8.72 -6.47
CA VAL A 314 -20.04 -9.49 -5.63
C VAL A 314 -19.95 -8.97 -4.19
N ARG A 315 -21.09 -8.94 -3.50
CA ARG A 315 -21.19 -8.55 -2.08
C ARG A 315 -21.78 -9.71 -1.31
N TYR A 316 -21.06 -10.21 -0.31
CA TYR A 316 -21.49 -11.39 0.43
C TYR A 316 -21.10 -11.31 1.91
N ILE A 317 -21.73 -12.16 2.71
CA ILE A 317 -21.41 -12.39 4.13
C ILE A 317 -21.03 -13.86 4.28
N ILE A 318 -19.99 -14.14 5.07
CA ILE A 318 -19.54 -15.52 5.33
C ILE A 318 -20.45 -16.11 6.41
N LEU A 319 -21.12 -17.21 6.08
CA LEU A 319 -21.99 -17.95 7.00
C LEU A 319 -21.26 -19.14 7.63
N ASN A 320 -20.46 -19.86 6.85
CA ASN A 320 -19.66 -20.99 7.33
C ASN A 320 -18.42 -21.17 6.45
N ALA A 321 -17.26 -20.70 6.92
CA ALA A 321 -15.99 -20.82 6.22
C ALA A 321 -15.60 -22.27 5.93
N ASP A 322 -15.94 -23.16 6.86
CA ASP A 322 -15.61 -24.58 6.88
C ASP A 322 -16.76 -25.44 6.33
N ALA A 323 -17.69 -24.86 5.57
CA ALA A 323 -18.82 -25.61 5.04
C ALA A 323 -18.37 -26.77 4.15
N ASP A 324 -19.13 -27.86 4.26
CA ASP A 324 -18.96 -29.09 3.48
C ASP A 324 -18.72 -28.76 1.99
N PRO A 325 -17.63 -29.27 1.38
CA PRO A 325 -17.36 -29.13 -0.04
C PRO A 325 -18.52 -29.56 -0.96
N ASP A 326 -19.35 -30.51 -0.52
CA ASP A 326 -20.52 -31.00 -1.25
C ASP A 326 -21.71 -30.02 -1.17
N PHE A 327 -21.72 -29.13 -0.17
CA PHE A 327 -22.73 -28.09 0.05
C PHE A 327 -22.11 -26.68 0.10
N PRO A 328 -21.39 -26.25 -0.95
CA PRO A 328 -20.62 -25.02 -0.93
C PRO A 328 -21.47 -23.75 -0.85
N GLU A 329 -22.76 -23.83 -1.18
CA GLU A 329 -23.73 -22.73 -1.06
C GLU A 329 -23.94 -22.26 0.38
N LYS A 330 -23.65 -23.11 1.38
CA LYS A 330 -23.72 -22.75 2.79
C LYS A 330 -22.55 -21.87 3.24
N LYS A 331 -21.52 -21.69 2.41
CA LYS A 331 -20.33 -20.90 2.79
C LYS A 331 -20.63 -19.43 2.98
N VAL A 332 -21.40 -18.86 2.06
CA VAL A 332 -21.68 -17.43 2.00
C VAL A 332 -23.11 -17.19 1.58
N ILE A 333 -23.59 -16.00 1.84
CA ILE A 333 -24.86 -15.49 1.30
C ILE A 333 -24.62 -14.12 0.67
N LEU A 334 -25.33 -13.82 -0.42
CA LEU A 334 -25.36 -12.45 -0.93
C LEU A 334 -25.81 -11.48 0.15
N SER A 335 -25.10 -10.36 0.27
CA SER A 335 -25.39 -9.37 1.31
C SER A 335 -26.85 -8.92 1.27
N ASP A 336 -27.41 -8.68 0.08
CA ASP A 336 -28.80 -8.24 -0.08
C ASP A 336 -29.83 -9.29 0.36
N PHE A 337 -29.45 -10.56 0.49
CA PHE A 337 -30.30 -11.66 0.99
C PHE A 337 -30.05 -12.03 2.45
N TYR A 338 -29.08 -11.38 3.10
CA TYR A 338 -28.80 -11.62 4.50
C TYR A 338 -29.89 -11.03 5.40
N ASP A 339 -30.46 -11.89 6.23
CA ASP A 339 -31.45 -11.58 7.26
C ASP A 339 -30.92 -12.08 8.61
N SER A 340 -30.67 -11.19 9.55
CA SER A 340 -30.11 -11.50 10.87
C SER A 340 -31.02 -12.33 11.76
N GLN A 341 -32.32 -12.45 11.43
CA GLN A 341 -33.24 -13.33 12.14
C GLN A 341 -33.16 -14.78 11.66
N LYS A 342 -32.68 -15.00 10.43
CA LYS A 342 -32.63 -16.33 9.78
C LYS A 342 -31.22 -16.87 9.59
N HIS A 343 -30.23 -15.99 9.56
CA HIS A 343 -28.87 -16.32 9.21
C HIS A 343 -27.89 -15.89 10.31
N GLU A 344 -26.99 -16.78 10.65
CA GLU A 344 -25.86 -16.49 11.53
C GLU A 344 -24.58 -16.41 10.68
N TYR A 345 -23.81 -15.33 10.84
CA TYR A 345 -22.51 -15.21 10.19
C TYR A 345 -21.46 -16.02 10.96
N ASP A 346 -20.38 -16.39 10.28
CA ASP A 346 -19.29 -17.16 10.85
C ASP A 346 -18.44 -16.31 11.81
N LYS A 347 -18.85 -16.22 13.07
CA LYS A 347 -18.13 -15.47 14.12
C LYS A 347 -16.65 -15.86 14.18
N LYS A 348 -16.33 -17.15 14.03
CA LYS A 348 -14.95 -17.66 14.12
C LYS A 348 -14.13 -17.09 12.98
N LYS A 349 -14.67 -17.09 11.76
CA LYS A 349 -13.99 -16.51 10.61
C LYS A 349 -13.79 -15.00 10.72
N TYR A 350 -14.78 -14.25 11.21
CA TYR A 350 -14.62 -12.81 11.40
C TYR A 350 -13.60 -12.47 12.51
N ILE A 351 -13.50 -13.28 13.58
CA ILE A 351 -12.45 -13.14 14.59
C ILE A 351 -11.07 -13.48 14.01
N GLU A 352 -10.96 -14.49 13.14
CA GLU A 352 -9.70 -14.79 12.43
C GLU A 352 -9.25 -13.61 11.55
N LEU A 353 -10.19 -12.99 10.82
CA LEU A 353 -9.90 -11.78 10.03
C LEU A 353 -9.46 -10.61 10.92
N LEU A 354 -10.09 -10.44 12.08
CA LEU A 354 -9.73 -9.43 13.06
C LEU A 354 -8.34 -9.66 13.67
N LYS A 355 -8.01 -10.90 14.07
CA LYS A 355 -6.69 -11.28 14.59
C LYS A 355 -5.61 -10.95 13.58
N ARG A 356 -5.80 -11.35 12.31
CA ARG A 356 -4.85 -11.05 11.23
C ARG A 356 -4.66 -9.55 11.02
N ALA A 357 -5.74 -8.77 11.08
CA ALA A 357 -5.65 -7.32 10.97
C ALA A 357 -4.92 -6.68 12.16
N PHE A 358 -5.06 -7.25 13.36
CA PHE A 358 -4.31 -6.81 14.55
C PHE A 358 -2.84 -7.16 14.44
N GLU A 359 -2.49 -8.39 14.07
CA GLU A 359 -1.08 -8.81 13.91
C GLU A 359 -0.40 -7.98 12.81
N ASN A 360 -1.12 -7.69 11.72
CA ASN A 360 -0.62 -6.91 10.59
C ASN A 360 -0.58 -5.38 10.84
N ILE A 361 -0.39 -4.96 12.10
CA ILE A 361 0.08 -3.62 12.46
C ILE A 361 1.42 -3.66 13.21
N PHE A 362 1.95 -4.85 13.50
CA PHE A 362 3.20 -5.04 14.22
C PHE A 362 4.24 -5.77 13.36
N PRO A 363 5.53 -5.44 13.50
CA PRO A 363 6.60 -6.14 12.78
C PRO A 363 7.06 -7.42 13.49
N PHE A 364 6.36 -7.86 14.54
CA PHE A 364 6.64 -9.04 15.33
C PHE A 364 5.34 -9.78 15.64
N GLU A 365 5.47 -11.06 16.01
CA GLU A 365 4.35 -11.96 16.24
C GLU A 365 3.83 -11.89 17.69
N PHE A 366 2.60 -12.36 17.88
CA PHE A 366 1.98 -12.54 19.19
C PHE A 366 1.50 -14.00 19.33
N PRO A 367 2.41 -14.94 19.63
CA PRO A 367 2.06 -16.36 19.76
C PRO A 367 0.92 -16.61 20.75
N GLU A 368 0.81 -15.78 21.79
CA GLU A 368 -0.26 -15.87 22.78
C GLU A 368 -1.67 -15.62 22.20
N LEU A 369 -1.77 -15.01 21.02
CA LEU A 369 -3.05 -14.80 20.34
C LEU A 369 -3.53 -16.03 19.56
N ASP A 370 -2.75 -17.09 19.41
CA ASP A 370 -3.19 -18.31 18.72
C ASP A 370 -4.37 -18.98 19.44
N ASP A 371 -4.42 -18.86 20.75
CA ASP A 371 -5.53 -19.34 21.57
C ASP A 371 -6.69 -18.33 21.68
N LEU A 372 -6.60 -17.16 21.03
CA LEU A 372 -7.69 -16.18 20.99
C LEU A 372 -8.97 -16.78 20.41
N LEU A 373 -8.85 -17.61 19.37
CA LEU A 373 -9.99 -18.31 18.78
C LEU A 373 -10.59 -19.32 19.76
N LYS A 374 -9.77 -20.06 20.52
CA LYS A 374 -10.28 -21.04 21.50
C LYS A 374 -10.99 -20.34 22.66
N SER A 375 -10.38 -19.27 23.20
CA SER A 375 -10.92 -18.52 24.34
C SER A 375 -12.19 -17.72 24.01
N ALA A 376 -12.29 -17.16 22.80
CA ALA A 376 -13.47 -16.40 22.37
C ALA A 376 -14.76 -17.25 22.33
N PHE A 377 -14.65 -18.56 22.04
CA PHE A 377 -15.78 -19.50 22.00
C PHE A 377 -15.94 -20.34 23.27
N ASN A 378 -14.89 -20.50 24.08
CA ASN A 378 -14.96 -21.22 25.37
C ASN A 378 -15.45 -20.36 26.54
N ARG A 379 -15.59 -19.03 26.39
CA ARG A 379 -16.11 -18.10 27.43
C ARG A 379 -17.56 -18.34 27.88
N LYS A 380 -18.21 -19.44 27.47
CA LYS A 380 -19.50 -19.90 28.03
C LYS A 380 -19.38 -20.77 29.27
N SER A 381 -18.18 -20.99 29.82
CA SER A 381 -18.03 -21.60 31.15
C SER A 381 -16.85 -20.99 31.88
N THR A 382 -17.02 -20.72 33.16
CA THR A 382 -16.00 -20.24 34.13
C THR A 382 -15.55 -18.78 34.02
N GLN A 383 -16.41 -17.91 34.53
CA GLN A 383 -16.03 -16.67 35.21
C GLN A 383 -15.12 -17.00 36.41
N LYS A 384 -13.79 -17.08 36.26
CA LYS A 384 -12.86 -17.10 37.41
C LYS A 384 -11.39 -16.72 37.17
N GLU A 385 -10.89 -16.59 35.95
CA GLU A 385 -9.45 -16.33 35.74
C GLU A 385 -9.16 -15.04 34.97
N LEU A 386 -9.37 -13.90 35.61
CA LEU A 386 -8.93 -12.58 35.12
C LEU A 386 -7.75 -12.00 35.93
N ILE A 387 -7.13 -12.80 36.81
CA ILE A 387 -6.05 -12.33 37.70
C ILE A 387 -4.65 -12.82 37.28
N SER A 388 -4.52 -13.79 36.38
CA SER A 388 -3.21 -14.39 36.04
C SER A 388 -2.39 -13.68 34.94
N PHE A 389 -2.88 -12.61 34.31
CA PHE A 389 -2.19 -11.95 33.18
C PHE A 389 -1.60 -10.56 33.47
N LEU A 390 -1.50 -10.15 34.74
CA LEU A 390 -0.91 -8.84 35.12
C LEU A 390 0.52 -8.92 35.66
N THR A 391 1.17 -10.09 35.66
CA THR A 391 2.57 -10.23 36.05
C THR A 391 3.26 -11.28 35.19
N GLY A 392 4.12 -10.82 34.28
CA GLY A 392 4.94 -11.64 33.38
C GLY A 392 5.63 -10.75 32.37
#